data_AF-A0A533Z2J1-F1
#
_entry.id   AF-A0A533Z2J1-F1
#
_cell.length_a   1.000
_cell.length_b   1.000
_cell.length_c   1.000
_cell.angle_alpha   90.00
_cell.angle_beta   90.00
_cell.angle_gamma   90.00
#
_symmetry.space_group_name_H-M   'P 1'
#
loop_
_entity.id
_entity.type
_entity.pdbx_description
1 polymer ?
#
loop_
_entity_poly.entity_id
_entity_poly.type
_entity_poly.pdbx_seq_one_letter_code
_entity_poly.pdbx_strand_id
1 'polypeptide(L)'
;MEEKREVRKVRRIFTPEQKFEILKDIERCKAIKEGLAKHQLAQSLYYKWKRQLEVGVRASLRNSRPLKSTDLRRLEAENRRLKEAVLNQALVISELKKEMNLD
;
A
#
# COMPACT_ATOMS: atom_id res chain seq x y z
N MET A 1 -31.92 -34.92 24.57
CA MET A 1 -31.44 -33.53 24.62
C MET A 1 -30.51 -33.36 23.43
N GLU A 2 -31.02 -32.85 22.30
CA GLU A 2 -30.21 -32.72 21.07
C GLU A 2 -29.23 -31.55 21.22
N GLU A 3 -27.95 -31.90 21.22
CA GLU A 3 -26.84 -30.97 21.24
C GLU A 3 -26.74 -30.30 19.86
N LYS A 4 -27.30 -29.09 19.73
CA LYS A 4 -27.16 -28.27 18.51
C LYS A 4 -25.69 -27.86 18.37
N ARG A 5 -24.92 -28.62 17.59
CA ARG A 5 -23.59 -28.21 17.13
C ARG A 5 -23.71 -26.96 16.27
N GLU A 6 -23.33 -25.82 16.84
CA GLU A 6 -23.32 -24.54 16.15
C GLU A 6 -22.18 -24.50 15.13
N VAL A 7 -22.50 -24.70 13.85
CA VAL A 7 -21.52 -24.63 12.76
C VAL A 7 -21.15 -23.17 12.54
N ARG A 8 -19.95 -22.76 12.99
CA ARG A 8 -19.40 -21.43 12.69
C ARG A 8 -19.24 -21.27 11.17
N LYS A 9 -20.09 -20.43 10.57
CA LYS A 9 -19.94 -20.03 9.15
C LYS A 9 -18.56 -19.41 8.94
N VAL A 10 -17.73 -20.06 8.13
CA VAL A 10 -16.44 -19.52 7.68
C VAL A 10 -16.71 -18.22 6.94
N ARG A 11 -16.05 -17.13 7.37
CA ARG A 11 -16.18 -15.83 6.70
C ARG A 11 -15.57 -15.94 5.30
N ARG A 12 -16.35 -15.62 4.27
CA ARG A 12 -15.89 -15.57 2.87
C ARG A 12 -14.82 -14.47 2.73
N ILE A 13 -13.62 -14.85 2.30
CA ILE A 13 -12.51 -13.92 2.03
C ILE A 13 -12.31 -13.87 0.53
N PHE A 14 -12.18 -12.66 -0.01
CA PHE A 14 -11.92 -12.44 -1.43
C PHE A 14 -10.50 -11.91 -1.63
N THR A 15 -9.78 -12.50 -2.59
CA THR A 15 -8.50 -11.95 -3.06
C THR A 15 -8.74 -10.63 -3.80
N PRO A 16 -7.71 -9.77 -3.96
CA PRO A 16 -7.84 -8.54 -4.76
C PRO A 16 -8.35 -8.78 -6.19
N GLU A 17 -7.87 -9.85 -6.84
CA GLU A 17 -8.22 -10.23 -8.21
C GLU A 17 -9.70 -10.65 -8.28
N GLN A 18 -10.15 -11.44 -7.31
CA GLN A 18 -11.57 -11.82 -7.20
C GLN A 18 -12.46 -10.59 -7.01
N LYS A 19 -12.06 -9.63 -6.16
CA LYS A 19 -12.82 -8.39 -5.98
C LYS A 19 -12.93 -7.61 -7.29
N PHE A 20 -11.84 -7.52 -8.05
CA PHE A 20 -11.81 -6.82 -9.34
C PHE A 20 -12.74 -7.47 -10.37
N GLU A 21 -12.68 -8.78 -10.53
CA GLU A 21 -13.56 -9.50 -11.48
C GLU A 21 -15.04 -9.42 -11.06
N ILE A 22 -15.33 -9.48 -9.74
CA ILE A 22 -16.69 -9.26 -9.23
C ILE A 22 -17.18 -7.84 -9.55
N LEU A 23 -16.35 -6.81 -9.33
CA LEU A 23 -16.72 -5.43 -9.68
C LEU A 23 -17.04 -5.29 -11.18
N LYS A 24 -16.21 -5.86 -12.05
CA LYS A 24 -16.41 -5.83 -13.51
C LYS A 24 -17.68 -6.56 -13.93
N ASP A 25 -17.96 -7.72 -13.34
CA ASP A 25 -19.17 -8.48 -13.64
C ASP A 25 -20.43 -7.72 -13.20
N ILE A 26 -20.41 -7.09 -12.02
CA ILE A 26 -21.52 -6.24 -11.54
C ILE A 26 -21.75 -5.03 -12.47
N GLU A 27 -20.67 -4.40 -12.97
CA GLU A 27 -20.77 -3.27 -13.90
C GLU A 27 -21.27 -3.65 -15.30
N ARG A 28 -21.18 -4.93 -15.68
CA ARG A 28 -21.74 -5.45 -16.94
C ARG A 28 -23.23 -5.78 -16.85
N CYS A 29 -23.78 -5.96 -15.65
CA CYS A 29 -25.20 -6.19 -15.45
C CYS A 29 -26.03 -4.95 -15.81
N LYS A 30 -27.26 -5.15 -16.30
CA LYS A 30 -28.20 -4.04 -16.60
C LYS A 30 -28.53 -3.23 -15.34
N ALA A 31 -28.61 -3.89 -14.19
CA ALA A 31 -28.83 -3.26 -12.90
C ALA A 31 -27.83 -3.79 -11.86
N ILE A 32 -27.27 -2.89 -11.05
CA ILE A 32 -26.32 -3.24 -9.99
C ILE A 32 -26.91 -4.29 -9.04
N LYS A 33 -28.20 -4.20 -8.72
CA LYS A 33 -28.90 -5.14 -7.82
C LYS A 33 -28.79 -6.60 -8.29
N GLU A 34 -28.83 -6.83 -9.60
CA GLU A 34 -28.71 -8.17 -10.21
C GLU A 34 -27.31 -8.75 -9.97
N GLY A 35 -26.26 -7.96 -10.25
CA GLY A 35 -24.88 -8.36 -9.98
C GLY A 35 -24.59 -8.58 -8.49
N LEU A 36 -25.15 -7.73 -7.62
CA LEU A 36 -25.03 -7.91 -6.16
C LEU A 36 -25.67 -9.23 -5.71
N ALA A 37 -26.84 -9.58 -6.23
CA ALA A 37 -27.50 -10.85 -5.93
C ALA A 37 -26.70 -12.06 -6.43
N LYS A 38 -26.19 -12.01 -7.68
CA LYS A 38 -25.34 -13.05 -8.29
C LYS A 38 -24.12 -13.38 -7.42
N HIS A 39 -23.46 -12.37 -6.87
CA HIS A 39 -22.26 -12.53 -6.04
C HIS A 39 -22.54 -12.64 -4.55
N GLN A 40 -23.80 -12.53 -4.12
CA GLN A 40 -24.22 -12.46 -2.72
C GLN A 40 -23.45 -11.36 -1.97
N LEU A 41 -23.33 -10.20 -2.60
CA LEU A 41 -22.53 -9.08 -2.13
C LEU A 41 -23.43 -7.97 -1.58
N ALA A 42 -23.11 -7.49 -0.37
CA ALA A 42 -23.78 -6.32 0.18
C ALA A 42 -23.46 -5.06 -0.64
N GLN A 43 -24.45 -4.19 -0.83
CA GLN A 43 -24.28 -2.95 -1.59
C GLN A 43 -23.21 -2.03 -0.99
N SER A 44 -23.11 -1.96 0.34
CA SER A 44 -22.08 -1.19 1.04
C SER A 44 -20.67 -1.69 0.73
N LEU A 45 -20.50 -3.02 0.61
CA LEU A 45 -19.23 -3.64 0.31
C LEU A 45 -18.81 -3.39 -1.15
N TYR A 46 -19.77 -3.44 -2.09
CA TYR A 46 -19.56 -3.04 -3.48
C TYR A 46 -19.03 -1.60 -3.60
N TYR A 47 -19.72 -0.64 -2.99
CA TYR A 47 -19.29 0.76 -3.09
C TYR A 47 -17.95 1.01 -2.39
N LYS A 48 -17.68 0.30 -1.29
CA LYS A 48 -16.37 0.33 -0.64
C LYS A 48 -15.27 -0.15 -1.60
N TRP A 49 -15.45 -1.29 -2.25
CA TRP A 49 -14.45 -1.82 -3.19
C TRP A 49 -14.30 -0.95 -4.42
N LYS A 50 -15.41 -0.44 -4.98
CA LYS A 50 -15.39 0.50 -6.10
C LYS A 50 -14.60 1.76 -5.77
N ARG A 51 -14.80 2.33 -4.58
CA ARG A 51 -14.04 3.48 -4.10
C ARG A 51 -12.56 3.15 -3.91
N GLN A 52 -12.24 1.98 -3.35
CA GLN A 52 -10.85 1.53 -3.19
C GLN A 52 -10.14 1.42 -4.54
N LEU A 53 -10.81 0.83 -5.55
CA LEU A 53 -10.30 0.71 -6.90
C LEU A 53 -10.07 2.09 -7.54
N GLU A 54 -11.06 2.98 -7.47
CA GLU A 54 -10.96 4.34 -8.02
C GLU A 54 -9.78 5.13 -7.41
N VAL A 55 -9.65 5.09 -6.08
CA VAL A 55 -8.54 5.76 -5.37
C VAL A 55 -7.20 5.13 -5.75
N GLY A 56 -7.13 3.80 -5.83
CA GLY A 56 -5.92 3.08 -6.23
C GLY A 56 -5.49 3.44 -7.65
N VAL A 57 -6.40 3.40 -8.62
CA VAL A 57 -6.14 3.77 -10.01
C VAL A 57 -5.67 5.23 -10.12
N ARG A 58 -6.34 6.17 -9.42
CA ARG A 58 -5.94 7.58 -9.40
C ARG A 58 -4.56 7.80 -8.78
N ALA A 59 -4.19 7.01 -7.78
CA ALA A 59 -2.87 7.08 -7.18
C ALA A 59 -1.79 6.52 -8.14
N SER A 60 -2.06 5.38 -8.77
CA SER A 60 -1.12 4.69 -9.65
C SER A 60 -0.92 5.38 -11.01
N LEU A 61 -1.96 6.01 -11.55
CA LEU A 61 -1.90 6.73 -12.84
C LEU A 61 -1.62 8.23 -12.68
N ARG A 62 -1.15 8.66 -11.51
CA ARG A 62 -0.83 10.06 -11.28
C ARG A 62 0.47 10.42 -12.01
N ASN A 63 0.44 11.47 -12.84
CA ASN A 63 1.62 12.00 -13.54
C ASN A 63 2.63 12.71 -12.60
N SER A 64 2.29 12.93 -11.33
CA SER A 64 3.17 13.55 -10.35
C SER A 64 3.94 12.50 -9.56
N ARG A 65 5.12 12.88 -9.04
CA ARG A 65 5.89 12.03 -8.13
C ARG A 65 5.02 11.53 -6.96
N PRO A 66 5.17 10.27 -6.51
CA PRO A 66 4.43 9.77 -5.36
C PRO A 66 4.60 10.69 -4.15
N LEU A 67 3.52 10.90 -3.39
CA LEU A 67 3.62 11.62 -2.13
C LEU A 67 4.48 10.78 -1.18
N LYS A 68 5.72 11.24 -0.93
CA LYS A 68 6.53 10.71 0.17
C LYS A 68 5.91 11.17 1.48
N SER A 69 5.82 10.28 2.47
CA SER A 69 5.41 10.66 3.82
C SER A 69 6.37 11.73 4.37
N THR A 70 5.86 12.58 5.27
CA THR A 70 6.68 13.60 5.96
C THR A 70 7.86 12.96 6.66
N ASP A 71 7.66 11.79 7.27
CA ASP A 71 8.70 11.02 7.95
C ASP A 71 9.77 10.51 7.00
N LEU A 72 9.37 9.98 5.83
CA LEU A 72 10.33 9.53 4.83
C LEU A 72 11.19 10.69 4.32
N ARG A 73 10.59 11.86 4.09
CA ARG A 73 11.33 13.07 3.71
C ARG A 73 12.31 13.52 4.80
N ARG A 74 11.89 13.47 6.06
CA ARG A 74 12.74 13.81 7.22
C ARG A 74 13.93 12.86 7.33
N LEU A 75 13.68 11.55 7.22
CA LEU A 75 14.72 10.53 7.26
C LEU A 75 15.70 10.64 6.09
N GLU A 76 15.21 10.93 4.87
CA GLU A 76 16.09 11.17 3.71
C GLU A 76 16.99 12.40 3.92
N ALA A 77 16.46 13.46 4.53
CA ALA A 77 17.24 14.66 4.85
C ALA A 77 18.29 14.38 5.93
N GLU A 78 17.93 13.66 6.97
CA GLU A 78 18.84 13.24 8.04
C GLU A 78 19.94 12.31 7.50
N ASN A 79 19.57 11.32 6.67
CA ASN A 79 20.52 10.43 6.03
C ASN A 79 21.52 11.19 5.15
N ARG A 80 21.06 12.24 4.45
CA ARG A 80 21.95 13.11 3.67
C ARG A 80 22.94 13.85 4.56
N ARG A 81 22.47 14.46 5.65
CA ARG A 81 23.33 15.16 6.63
C ARG A 81 24.36 14.23 7.25
N LEU A 82 23.95 13.01 7.61
CA LEU A 82 24.85 12.00 8.16
C LEU A 82 25.93 11.57 7.15
N LYS A 83 25.55 11.37 5.88
CA LYS A 83 26.51 11.07 4.81
C LYS A 83 27.54 12.19 4.61
N GLU A 84 27.09 13.44 4.62
CA GLU A 84 27.99 14.60 4.54
C GLU A 84 28.94 14.67 5.74
N ALA A 85 28.43 14.46 6.95
CA ALA A 85 29.25 14.45 8.16
C ALA A 85 30.31 13.34 8.13
N VAL A 86 29.93 12.12 7.73
CA VAL A 86 30.85 10.98 7.59
C VAL A 86 31.91 11.26 6.53
N LEU A 87 31.53 11.82 5.39
CA LEU A 87 32.49 12.17 4.33
C LEU A 87 33.49 13.21 4.82
N ASN A 88 33.03 14.26 5.50
CA ASN A 88 33.90 15.28 6.07
C ASN A 88 34.87 14.70 7.10
N GLN A 89 34.39 13.83 7.99
CA GLN A 89 35.24 13.13 8.95
C GLN A 89 36.29 12.24 8.25
N ALA A 90 35.89 11.50 7.22
CA ALA A 90 36.81 10.66 6.46
C ALA A 90 37.91 11.47 5.78
N LEU A 91 37.58 12.65 5.24
CA LEU A 91 38.55 13.56 4.65
C LEU A 91 39.56 14.06 5.69
N VAL A 92 39.08 14.57 6.84
CA VAL A 92 39.94 15.04 7.93
C VAL A 92 40.84 13.92 8.46
N ILE A 93 40.29 12.70 8.63
CA ILE A 93 41.08 11.54 9.05
C ILE A 93 42.17 11.22 8.02
N SER A 94 41.86 11.27 6.72
CA SER A 94 42.85 11.03 5.67
C SER A 94 43.95 12.10 5.66
N GLU A 95 43.61 13.36 5.87
CA GLU A 95 44.58 14.46 5.94
C GLU A 95 45.50 14.32 7.15
N LEU A 96 44.94 14.04 8.33
CA LEU A 96 45.73 13.82 9.55
C LEU A 96 46.68 12.62 9.42
N LYS A 97 46.23 11.52 8.81
CA LYS A 97 47.10 10.36 8.57
C LYS A 97 48.29 10.71 7.68
N LYS A 98 48.07 11.51 6.62
CA LYS A 98 49.16 12.03 5.77
C LYS A 98 50.13 12.88 6.57
N GLU A 99 49.64 13.84 7.36
CA GLU A 99 50.48 14.73 8.17
C GLU A 99 51.33 13.97 9.19
N MET A 100 50.78 12.89 9.76
CA MET A 100 51.46 12.06 10.76
C MET A 100 52.34 10.96 10.14
N ASN A 101 52.47 10.89 8.80
CA ASN A 101 53.11 9.79 8.08
C ASN A 101 52.61 8.40 8.52
N LEU A 102 51.30 8.28 8.78
CA LEU A 102 50.61 7.05 9.18
C LEU A 102 49.96 6.32 7.99
N ASP A 103 50.21 6.80 6.78
CA ASP A 103 49.76 6.19 5.52
C ASP A 103 50.70 5.06 5.05
#